data_AF-A0AA38YEJ2-F1
#
_entry.id   AF-A0AA38YEJ2-F1
#
_cell.length_a   1.000
_cell.length_b   1.000
_cell.length_c   1.000
_cell.angle_alpha   90.00
_cell.angle_beta   90.00
_cell.angle_gamma   90.00
#
_symmetry.space_group_name_H-M   'P 1'
#
loop_
_entity.id
_entity.type
_entity.pdbx_description
1 polymer ?
#
loop_
_entity_poly.entity_id
_entity_poly.type
_entity_poly.pdbx_seq_one_letter_code
_entity_poly.pdbx_strand_id
1 'polypeptide(L)'
;MAKSEAQIRNFYKQDIPPKTRRDHALQGRLHISQIENKIKCYEPDVASFIYQWEVEQPMSTLDIEITSRVQSAAARLFQSIGDLEAAKAFLEQFLSLKRATPTPVNTRRVIISRLADIYCELREYPKVTEILQPELEGSTAPDRASRLYRRLMLALMEANVGFGRSDAAYRVLKKTQDIAFPEPDNLHDELLHMRTLFGAARIAHMGSDRAEAVLRWRFALQEVERMHILKSTRGFTSAIGYLSMAHAQLSIGDRHGARHSWLIGAAVLKSEICEFWIPVASTVWLREIATDVHKSEGWSLRIMLPGGRPDLTWP
;
A
#
# COMPACT_ATOMS: atom_id res chain seq x y z
N MET A 1 22.48 -14.78 9.36
CA MET A 1 21.59 -13.81 10.04
C MET A 1 21.65 -13.93 11.57
N ALA A 2 21.51 -15.14 12.16
CA ALA A 2 21.50 -15.34 13.62
C ALA A 2 22.68 -14.73 14.42
N LYS A 3 23.91 -14.75 13.91
CA LYS A 3 25.07 -14.14 14.58
C LYS A 3 24.98 -12.61 14.67
N SER A 4 24.48 -11.94 13.62
CA SER A 4 24.34 -10.48 13.58
C SER A 4 23.22 -10.02 14.52
N GLU A 5 22.13 -10.78 14.59
CA GLU A 5 21.02 -10.50 15.49
C GLU A 5 21.39 -10.67 16.96
N ALA A 6 22.11 -11.74 17.31
CA ALA A 6 22.62 -11.95 18.65
C ALA A 6 23.57 -10.82 19.10
N GLN A 7 24.40 -10.29 18.18
CA GLN A 7 25.28 -9.16 18.44
C GLN A 7 24.52 -7.85 18.67
N ILE A 8 23.49 -7.56 17.86
CA ILE A 8 22.65 -6.36 18.05
C ILE A 8 21.88 -6.45 19.38
N ARG A 9 21.27 -7.61 19.68
CA ARG A 9 20.57 -7.83 20.96
C ARG A 9 21.51 -7.71 22.16
N ASN A 10 22.74 -8.23 22.07
CA ASN A 10 23.74 -8.10 23.12
C ASN A 10 24.19 -6.65 23.33
N PHE A 11 24.31 -5.85 22.27
CA PHE A 11 24.62 -4.43 22.40
C PHE A 11 23.49 -3.66 23.10
N TYR A 12 22.22 -3.93 22.74
CA TYR A 12 21.07 -3.32 23.43
C TYR A 12 20.97 -3.71 24.91
N LYS A 13 21.35 -4.95 25.28
CA LYS A 13 21.38 -5.40 26.68
C LYS A 13 22.44 -4.69 27.53
N GLN A 14 23.46 -4.08 26.91
CA GLN A 14 24.51 -3.36 27.63
C GLN A 14 24.09 -1.96 28.06
N ASP A 15 22.96 -1.44 27.55
CA ASP A 15 22.34 -0.15 27.89
C ASP A 15 23.36 0.99 28.08
N ILE A 16 24.29 1.11 27.13
CA ILE A 16 25.35 2.12 27.20
C ILE A 16 24.74 3.44 26.69
N PRO A 17 24.54 4.46 27.54
CA PRO A 17 23.97 5.72 27.09
C PRO A 17 24.94 6.39 26.10
N PRO A 18 24.42 7.01 25.03
CA PRO A 18 25.26 7.69 24.06
C PRO A 18 25.94 8.89 24.71
N LYS A 19 27.27 8.96 24.61
CA LYS A 19 28.07 10.05 25.20
C LYS A 19 28.17 11.26 24.28
N THR A 20 27.97 11.05 22.98
CA THR A 20 28.02 12.09 21.95
C THR A 20 26.81 11.99 21.02
N ARG A 21 26.49 13.09 20.33
CA ARG A 21 25.46 13.09 19.27
C ARG A 21 25.76 12.10 18.14
N ARG A 22 27.04 11.84 17.87
CA ARG A 22 27.46 10.84 16.89
C ARG A 22 27.16 9.42 17.39
N ASP A 23 27.36 9.14 18.67
CA ASP A 23 27.03 7.84 19.26
C ASP A 23 25.52 7.61 19.26
N HIS A 24 24.74 8.64 19.60
CA HIS A 24 23.28 8.62 19.53
C HIS A 24 22.79 8.27 18.12
N ALA A 25 23.38 8.91 17.11
CA ALA A 25 23.07 8.59 15.73
C ALA A 25 23.45 7.16 15.31
N LEU A 26 24.59 6.65 15.78
CA LEU A 26 24.97 5.26 15.51
C LEU A 26 24.00 4.27 16.17
N GLN A 27 23.55 4.57 17.40
CA GLN A 27 22.48 3.82 18.06
C GLN A 27 21.18 3.87 17.26
N GLY A 28 20.82 5.02 16.70
CA GLY A 28 19.65 5.15 15.82
C GLY A 28 19.72 4.29 14.55
N ARG A 29 20.91 4.10 13.98
CA ARG A 29 21.10 3.15 12.86
C ARG A 29 20.89 1.71 13.29
N LEU A 30 21.36 1.32 14.48
CA LEU A 30 21.10 0.01 15.06
C LEU A 30 19.61 -0.18 15.36
N HIS A 31 18.95 0.88 15.82
CA HIS A 31 17.52 0.92 16.11
C HIS A 31 16.69 0.62 14.86
N ILE A 32 16.99 1.28 13.75
CA ILE A 32 16.37 1.01 12.45
C ILE A 32 16.57 -0.45 12.03
N SER A 33 17.79 -0.97 12.14
CA SER A 33 18.07 -2.37 11.78
C SER A 33 17.27 -3.35 12.64
N GLN A 34 17.09 -3.04 13.93
CA GLN A 34 16.34 -3.87 14.85
C GLN A 34 14.83 -3.80 14.56
N ILE A 35 14.28 -2.61 14.23
CA ILE A 35 12.90 -2.47 13.74
C ILE A 35 12.69 -3.36 12.52
N GLU A 36 13.55 -3.26 11.50
CA GLU A 36 13.40 -4.03 10.26
C GLU A 36 13.47 -5.55 10.50
N ASN A 37 14.32 -6.00 11.41
CA ASN A 37 14.38 -7.41 11.81
C ASN A 37 13.12 -7.84 12.56
N LYS A 38 12.65 -7.04 13.54
CA LYS A 38 11.42 -7.32 14.29
C LYS A 38 10.20 -7.40 13.38
N ILE A 39 10.11 -6.52 12.37
CA ILE A 39 9.07 -6.58 11.33
C ILE A 39 9.14 -7.92 10.58
N LYS A 40 10.34 -8.33 10.14
CA LYS A 40 10.53 -9.59 9.40
C LYS A 40 10.20 -10.84 10.25
N CYS A 41 10.50 -10.78 11.54
CA CYS A 41 10.27 -11.89 12.48
C CYS A 41 8.87 -11.84 13.12
N TYR A 42 8.01 -10.90 12.72
CA TYR A 42 6.67 -10.70 13.30
C TYR A 42 6.69 -10.59 14.83
N GLU A 43 7.70 -9.93 15.40
CA GLU A 43 7.79 -9.75 16.85
C GLU A 43 6.68 -8.81 17.35
N PRO A 44 5.94 -9.17 18.42
CA PRO A 44 4.75 -8.43 18.85
C PRO A 44 5.07 -7.05 19.46
N ASP A 45 6.30 -6.83 19.91
CA ASP A 45 6.76 -5.59 20.55
C ASP A 45 7.31 -4.56 19.54
N VAL A 46 7.24 -4.83 18.24
CA VAL A 46 7.81 -3.95 17.20
C VAL A 46 7.23 -2.54 17.24
N ALA A 47 5.93 -2.41 17.53
CA ALA A 47 5.27 -1.11 17.61
C ALA A 47 5.77 -0.28 18.79
N SER A 48 5.88 -0.87 19.98
CA SER A 48 6.42 -0.18 21.15
C SER A 48 7.91 0.12 21.00
N PHE A 49 8.67 -0.77 20.34
CA PHE A 49 10.09 -0.56 20.07
C PHE A 49 10.32 0.68 19.19
N ILE A 50 9.51 0.91 18.15
CA ILE A 50 9.61 2.11 17.30
C ILE A 50 9.54 3.41 18.11
N TYR A 51 8.70 3.46 19.14
CA TYR A 51 8.52 4.64 19.98
C TYR A 51 9.67 4.88 20.96
N GLN A 52 10.62 3.95 21.11
CA GLN A 52 11.81 4.13 21.95
C GLN A 52 12.85 5.07 21.29
N TRP A 53 12.69 5.39 20.00
CA TRP A 53 13.54 6.38 19.36
C TRP A 53 13.15 7.80 19.79
N GLU A 54 13.98 8.38 20.65
CA GLU A 54 13.86 9.76 21.10
C GLU A 54 15.06 10.57 20.64
N VAL A 55 14.88 11.87 20.39
CA VAL A 55 15.97 12.76 20.00
C VAL A 55 15.87 14.07 20.75
N GLU A 56 16.99 14.51 21.34
CA GLU A 56 17.12 15.83 21.94
C GLU A 56 16.91 16.96 20.91
N GLN A 57 16.20 18.00 21.31
CA GLN A 57 16.01 19.20 20.50
C GLN A 57 17.07 20.26 20.82
N PRO A 58 17.58 21.01 19.82
CA PRO A 58 17.31 20.87 18.38
C PRO A 58 18.07 19.71 17.75
N MET A 59 17.40 18.97 16.87
CA MET A 59 17.96 17.83 16.14
C MET A 59 19.16 18.22 15.27
N SER A 60 20.20 17.39 15.25
CA SER A 60 21.29 17.52 14.27
C SER A 60 20.87 17.03 12.88
N THR A 61 21.64 17.35 11.85
CA THR A 61 21.41 16.83 10.48
C THR A 61 21.36 15.30 10.44
N LEU A 62 22.22 14.65 11.23
CA LEU A 62 22.29 13.20 11.29
C LEU A 62 21.08 12.61 12.05
N ASP A 63 20.65 13.27 13.11
CA ASP A 63 19.42 12.87 13.82
C ASP A 63 18.19 13.00 12.92
N ILE A 64 18.09 14.07 12.13
CA ILE A 64 17.01 14.26 11.16
C ILE A 64 16.99 13.11 10.14
N GLU A 65 18.15 12.70 9.62
CA GLU A 65 18.25 11.58 8.67
C GLU A 65 17.76 10.27 9.30
N ILE A 66 18.16 10.00 10.54
CA ILE A 66 17.77 8.77 11.24
C ILE A 66 16.28 8.78 11.57
N THR A 67 15.79 9.87 12.17
CA THR A 67 14.36 10.03 12.50
C THR A 67 13.49 9.84 11.25
N SER A 68 13.93 10.39 10.12
CA SER A 68 13.27 10.18 8.82
C SER A 68 13.16 8.71 8.43
N ARG A 69 14.24 7.93 8.64
CA ARG A 69 14.26 6.50 8.33
C ARG A 69 13.41 5.69 9.31
N VAL A 70 13.43 6.05 10.59
CA VAL A 70 12.54 5.45 11.62
C VAL A 70 11.08 5.69 11.24
N GLN A 71 10.69 6.93 10.92
CA GLN A 71 9.34 7.29 10.49
C GLN A 71 8.91 6.51 9.23
N SER A 72 9.80 6.36 8.25
CA SER A 72 9.52 5.57 7.04
C SER A 72 9.31 4.08 7.34
N ALA A 73 10.12 3.49 8.24
CA ALA A 73 9.96 2.11 8.68
C ALA A 73 8.68 1.91 9.49
N ALA A 74 8.36 2.83 10.41
CA ALA A 74 7.13 2.83 11.19
C ALA A 74 5.90 2.88 10.29
N ALA A 75 5.86 3.81 9.34
CA ALA A 75 4.78 3.87 8.36
C ALA A 75 4.63 2.57 7.56
N ARG A 76 5.73 1.83 7.30
CA ARG A 76 5.66 0.51 6.66
C ARG A 76 4.96 -0.52 7.53
N LEU A 77 5.35 -0.61 8.79
CA LEU A 77 4.72 -1.52 9.73
C LEU A 77 3.23 -1.21 9.87
N PHE A 78 2.89 0.03 10.21
CA PHE A 78 1.51 0.40 10.54
C PHE A 78 0.56 0.22 9.35
N GLN A 79 1.01 0.55 8.13
CA GLN A 79 0.23 0.22 6.92
C GLN A 79 0.03 -1.29 6.77
N SER A 80 1.07 -2.11 6.99
CA SER A 80 0.98 -3.57 6.81
C SER A 80 0.00 -4.24 7.78
N ILE A 81 -0.24 -3.64 8.95
CA ILE A 81 -1.22 -4.13 9.93
C ILE A 81 -2.58 -3.43 9.82
N GLY A 82 -2.76 -2.55 8.83
CA GLY A 82 -4.00 -1.81 8.61
C GLY A 82 -4.26 -0.68 9.61
N ASP A 83 -3.23 -0.19 10.31
CA ASP A 83 -3.30 1.02 11.13
C ASP A 83 -2.88 2.23 10.28
N LEU A 84 -3.83 2.72 9.50
CA LEU A 84 -3.59 3.74 8.49
C LEU A 84 -3.38 5.14 9.08
N GLU A 85 -4.01 5.44 10.21
CA GLU A 85 -3.83 6.73 10.90
C GLU A 85 -2.44 6.86 11.51
N ALA A 86 -1.93 5.80 12.16
CA ALA A 86 -0.55 5.80 12.64
C ALA A 86 0.43 5.93 11.45
N ALA A 87 0.21 5.16 10.37
CA ALA A 87 1.05 5.24 9.19
C ALA A 87 1.07 6.65 8.57
N LYS A 88 -0.09 7.31 8.46
CA LYS A 88 -0.24 8.70 8.02
C LYS A 88 0.56 9.66 8.90
N ALA A 89 0.37 9.60 10.22
CA ALA A 89 1.03 10.49 11.16
C ALA A 89 2.58 10.42 11.02
N PHE A 90 3.15 9.23 10.90
CA PHE A 90 4.60 9.07 10.69
C PHE A 90 5.09 9.69 9.36
N LEU A 91 4.32 9.58 8.28
CA LEU A 91 4.70 10.17 6.99
C LEU A 91 4.51 11.70 6.96
N GLU A 92 3.47 12.22 7.60
CA GLU A 92 3.28 13.68 7.78
C GLU A 92 4.42 14.27 8.62
N GLN A 93 4.81 13.61 9.72
CA GLN A 93 5.95 14.02 10.53
C GLN A 93 7.25 14.00 9.72
N PHE A 94 7.47 12.99 8.87
CA PHE A 94 8.65 12.95 7.99
C PHE A 94 8.75 14.20 7.10
N LEU A 95 7.61 14.63 6.55
CA LEU A 95 7.54 15.79 5.66
C LEU A 95 7.67 17.12 6.41
N SER A 96 7.30 17.17 7.69
CA SER A 96 7.40 18.38 8.53
C SER A 96 8.78 18.58 9.15
N LEU A 97 9.65 17.56 9.16
CA LEU A 97 11.03 17.68 9.65
C LEU A 97 11.80 18.78 8.90
N LYS A 98 12.18 19.84 9.64
CA LYS A 98 13.04 20.91 9.12
C LYS A 98 14.44 20.37 8.87
N ARG A 99 14.90 20.45 7.62
CA ARG A 99 16.22 19.94 7.20
C ARG A 99 17.12 21.08 6.75
N ALA A 100 18.42 20.95 7.00
CA ALA A 100 19.41 21.87 6.45
C ALA A 100 19.52 21.76 4.92
N THR A 101 19.34 20.55 4.38
CA THR A 101 19.29 20.26 2.95
C THR A 101 17.91 19.74 2.55
N PRO A 102 17.39 20.14 1.37
CA PRO A 102 16.12 19.60 0.88
C PRO A 102 16.16 18.07 0.76
N THR A 103 15.04 17.42 1.06
CA THR A 103 14.88 15.98 0.83
C THR A 103 15.09 15.67 -0.65
N PRO A 104 15.91 14.67 -1.01
CA PRO A 104 16.09 14.28 -2.41
C PRO A 104 14.74 13.99 -3.08
N VAL A 105 14.54 14.51 -4.29
CA VAL A 105 13.27 14.46 -5.03
C VAL A 105 12.68 13.04 -5.07
N ASN A 106 13.50 12.03 -5.38
CA ASN A 106 13.04 10.64 -5.43
C ASN A 106 12.57 10.12 -4.06
N THR A 107 13.28 10.46 -2.98
CA THR A 107 12.86 10.07 -1.62
C THR A 107 11.55 10.76 -1.26
N ARG A 108 11.45 12.06 -1.56
CA ARG A 108 10.23 12.84 -1.33
C ARG A 108 9.04 12.26 -2.09
N ARG A 109 9.19 11.94 -3.38
CA ARG A 109 8.13 11.33 -4.21
C ARG A 109 7.70 9.94 -3.70
N VAL A 110 8.63 9.12 -3.18
CA VAL A 110 8.27 7.84 -2.53
C VAL A 110 7.35 8.09 -1.33
N ILE A 111 7.73 9.02 -0.45
CA ILE A 111 6.95 9.35 0.75
C ILE A 111 5.59 9.95 0.39
N ILE A 112 5.56 10.91 -0.53
CA ILE A 112 4.32 11.56 -1.00
C ILE A 112 3.39 10.54 -1.66
N SER A 113 3.91 9.68 -2.55
CA SER A 113 3.07 8.66 -3.21
C SER A 113 2.40 7.74 -2.20
N ARG A 114 3.12 7.39 -1.13
CA ARG A 114 2.60 6.55 -0.07
C ARG A 114 1.60 7.26 0.82
N LEU A 115 1.88 8.51 1.19
CA LEU A 115 0.94 9.31 1.98
C LEU A 115 -0.36 9.55 1.19
N ALA A 116 -0.25 9.80 -0.12
CA ALA A 116 -1.39 9.89 -1.02
C ALA A 116 -2.21 8.60 -1.05
N ASP A 117 -1.56 7.44 -1.14
CA ASP A 117 -2.23 6.14 -1.05
C ASP A 117 -3.01 6.00 0.26
N ILE A 118 -2.41 6.37 1.40
CA ILE A 118 -3.08 6.32 2.71
C ILE A 118 -4.24 7.33 2.81
N TYR A 119 -4.10 8.53 2.25
CA TYR A 119 -5.21 9.47 2.19
C TYR A 119 -6.36 8.94 1.33
N CYS A 120 -6.09 8.24 0.22
CA CYS A 120 -7.12 7.55 -0.54
C CYS A 120 -7.83 6.49 0.30
N GLU A 121 -7.08 5.68 1.07
CA GLU A 121 -7.64 4.68 1.98
C GLU A 121 -8.55 5.29 3.05
N LEU A 122 -8.14 6.43 3.61
CA LEU A 122 -8.89 7.19 4.62
C LEU A 122 -10.00 8.07 4.02
N ARG A 123 -10.20 8.03 2.70
CA ARG A 123 -11.16 8.87 1.95
C ARG A 123 -10.90 10.38 2.07
N GLU A 124 -9.67 10.77 2.39
CA GLU A 124 -9.19 12.17 2.46
C GLU A 124 -8.73 12.68 1.07
N TYR A 125 -9.55 12.47 0.04
CA TYR A 125 -9.19 12.75 -1.36
C TYR A 125 -8.74 14.19 -1.67
N PRO A 126 -9.28 15.26 -1.01
CA PRO A 126 -8.79 16.62 -1.22
C PRO A 126 -7.29 16.76 -0.89
N LYS A 127 -6.84 16.16 0.21
CA LYS A 127 -5.42 16.19 0.61
C LYS A 127 -4.52 15.46 -0.38
N VAL A 128 -5.02 14.41 -1.03
CA VAL A 128 -4.28 13.73 -2.11
C VAL A 128 -3.92 14.72 -3.21
N THR A 129 -4.89 15.52 -3.66
CA THR A 129 -4.67 16.50 -4.73
C THR A 129 -3.68 17.57 -4.27
N GLU A 130 -3.84 18.08 -3.05
CA GLU A 130 -2.97 19.09 -2.45
C GLU A 130 -1.50 18.65 -2.42
N ILE A 131 -1.20 17.43 -1.98
CA ILE A 131 0.19 16.96 -1.87
C ILE A 131 0.78 16.48 -3.18
N LEU A 132 -0.04 16.01 -4.13
CA LEU A 132 0.43 15.50 -5.42
C LEU A 132 0.66 16.60 -6.44
N GLN A 133 -0.14 17.67 -6.41
CA GLN A 133 -0.12 18.71 -7.44
C GLN A 133 1.27 19.33 -7.63
N PRO A 134 2.01 19.75 -6.57
CA PRO A 134 3.34 20.32 -6.75
C PRO A 134 4.34 19.34 -7.37
N GLU A 135 4.25 18.05 -7.04
CA GLU A 135 5.14 17.01 -7.55
C GLU A 135 4.87 16.69 -9.03
N LEU A 136 3.59 16.69 -9.42
CA LEU A 136 3.17 16.41 -10.79
C LEU A 136 3.46 17.58 -11.73
N GLU A 137 3.21 18.82 -11.30
CA GLU A 137 3.48 20.04 -12.08
C GLU A 137 4.99 20.28 -12.22
N GLY A 138 5.77 20.02 -11.18
CA GLY A 138 7.23 20.15 -11.17
C GLY A 138 7.98 19.03 -11.92
N SER A 139 7.30 18.03 -12.48
CA SER A 139 7.94 16.88 -13.13
C SER A 139 8.38 17.17 -14.57
N THR A 140 9.66 16.95 -14.85
CA THR A 140 10.28 17.07 -16.18
C THR A 140 9.91 15.88 -17.10
N ALA A 141 10.18 15.95 -18.40
CA ALA A 141 9.90 14.84 -19.31
C ALA A 141 10.59 13.51 -18.91
N PRO A 142 11.88 13.49 -18.49
CA PRO A 142 12.51 12.28 -17.95
C PRO A 142 11.82 11.75 -16.69
N ASP A 143 11.39 12.65 -15.78
CA ASP A 143 10.69 12.26 -14.56
C ASP A 143 9.40 11.50 -14.87
N ARG A 144 8.68 11.93 -15.91
CA ARG A 144 7.39 11.36 -16.30
C ARG A 144 7.51 9.92 -16.79
N ALA A 145 8.68 9.50 -17.26
CA ALA A 145 8.95 8.11 -17.61
C ALA A 145 9.24 7.21 -16.38
N SER A 146 9.44 7.81 -15.20
CA SER A 146 9.86 7.07 -14.01
C SER A 146 8.73 6.28 -13.34
N ARG A 147 9.11 5.21 -12.64
CA ARG A 147 8.22 4.42 -11.78
C ARG A 147 7.56 5.29 -10.70
N LEU A 148 8.30 6.25 -10.14
CA LEU A 148 7.80 7.11 -9.07
C LEU A 148 6.69 8.03 -9.57
N TYR A 149 6.84 8.60 -10.77
CA TYR A 149 5.79 9.40 -11.38
C TYR A 149 4.53 8.57 -11.64
N ARG A 150 4.67 7.34 -12.15
CA ARG A 150 3.53 6.42 -12.30
C ARG A 150 2.82 6.14 -10.98
N ARG A 151 3.55 5.98 -9.86
CA ARG A 151 2.95 5.83 -8.52
C ARG A 151 2.11 7.04 -8.11
N LEU A 152 2.62 8.25 -8.33
CA LEU A 152 1.88 9.49 -8.06
C LEU A 152 0.61 9.56 -8.93
N MET A 153 0.72 9.23 -10.21
CA MET A 153 -0.43 9.20 -11.13
C MET A 153 -1.49 8.18 -10.72
N LEU A 154 -1.10 6.98 -10.29
CA LEU A 154 -2.06 5.99 -9.79
C LEU A 154 -2.71 6.41 -8.47
N ALA A 155 -2.03 7.14 -7.60
CA ALA A 155 -2.66 7.73 -6.41
C ALA A 155 -3.69 8.81 -6.79
N LEU A 156 -3.36 9.65 -7.79
CA LEU A 156 -4.31 10.61 -8.34
C LEU A 156 -5.51 9.92 -9.01
N MET A 157 -5.30 8.79 -9.69
CA MET A 157 -6.37 7.98 -10.28
C MET A 157 -7.31 7.47 -9.19
N GLU A 158 -6.79 6.91 -8.09
CA GLU A 158 -7.59 6.45 -6.95
C GLU A 158 -8.39 7.59 -6.31
N ALA A 159 -7.78 8.78 -6.15
CA ALA A 159 -8.51 9.95 -5.64
C ALA A 159 -9.66 10.36 -6.58
N ASN A 160 -9.46 10.34 -7.90
CA ASN A 160 -10.53 10.63 -8.85
C ASN A 160 -11.65 9.59 -8.82
N VAL A 161 -11.31 8.30 -8.66
CA VAL A 161 -12.30 7.23 -8.40
C VAL A 161 -13.09 7.54 -7.13
N GLY A 162 -12.40 7.88 -6.04
CA GLY A 162 -13.02 8.24 -4.76
C GLY A 162 -13.94 9.46 -4.82
N PHE A 163 -13.64 10.44 -5.68
CA PHE A 163 -14.51 11.58 -5.97
C PHE A 163 -15.70 11.25 -6.90
N GLY A 164 -15.81 10.03 -7.41
CA GLY A 164 -16.80 9.66 -8.43
C GLY A 164 -16.51 10.26 -9.82
N ARG A 165 -15.29 10.73 -10.07
CA ARG A 165 -14.88 11.38 -11.33
C ARG A 165 -14.29 10.34 -12.30
N SER A 166 -15.09 9.36 -12.71
CA SER A 166 -14.66 8.23 -13.54
C SER A 166 -13.93 8.64 -14.82
N ASP A 167 -14.41 9.66 -15.53
CA ASP A 167 -13.73 10.16 -16.75
C ASP A 167 -12.34 10.72 -16.47
N ALA A 168 -12.19 11.43 -15.34
CA ALA A 168 -10.89 11.96 -14.93
C ALA A 168 -9.94 10.83 -14.54
N ALA A 169 -10.43 9.84 -13.77
CA ALA A 169 -9.68 8.65 -13.42
C ALA A 169 -9.21 7.89 -14.68
N TYR A 170 -10.08 7.71 -15.67
CA TYR A 170 -9.74 7.07 -16.94
C TYR A 170 -8.66 7.83 -17.70
N ARG A 171 -8.75 9.17 -17.78
CA ARG A 171 -7.70 9.99 -18.41
C ARG A 171 -6.34 9.85 -17.74
N VAL A 172 -6.31 9.81 -16.41
CA VAL A 172 -5.08 9.61 -15.63
C VAL A 172 -4.51 8.21 -15.88
N LEU A 173 -5.37 7.19 -15.88
CA LEU A 173 -4.97 5.82 -16.13
C LEU A 173 -4.39 5.63 -17.54
N LYS A 174 -5.07 6.16 -18.57
CA LYS A 174 -4.60 6.10 -19.96
C LYS A 174 -3.21 6.71 -20.12
N LYS A 175 -3.00 7.90 -19.56
CA LYS A 175 -1.67 8.55 -19.52
C LYS A 175 -0.61 7.68 -18.84
N THR A 176 -0.99 6.92 -17.82
CA THR A 176 -0.08 6.01 -17.12
C THR A 176 0.27 4.79 -17.99
N GLN A 177 -0.69 4.32 -18.79
CA GLN A 177 -0.50 3.18 -19.69
C GLN A 177 0.34 3.52 -20.93
N ASP A 178 0.24 4.76 -21.41
CA ASP A 178 1.03 5.26 -22.55
C ASP A 178 2.53 5.42 -22.21
N ILE A 179 2.89 5.43 -20.92
CA ILE A 179 4.29 5.43 -20.48
C ILE A 179 4.80 3.99 -20.56
N ALA A 180 5.76 3.74 -21.46
CA ALA A 180 6.35 2.42 -21.67
C ALA A 180 6.66 1.71 -20.34
N PHE A 181 6.07 0.53 -20.16
CA PHE A 181 6.39 -0.37 -19.05
C PHE A 181 7.64 -1.16 -19.45
N PRO A 182 8.74 -1.08 -18.70
CA PRO A 182 9.66 -2.21 -18.63
C PRO A 182 8.85 -3.44 -18.19
N GLU A 183 9.23 -4.63 -18.65
CA GLU A 183 8.67 -5.85 -18.08
C GLU A 183 8.83 -5.84 -16.54
N PRO A 184 7.85 -6.34 -15.78
CA PRO A 184 7.93 -6.32 -14.32
C PRO A 184 9.11 -7.16 -13.79
N ASP A 185 10.23 -6.51 -13.48
CA ASP A 185 11.46 -7.19 -13.04
C ASP A 185 11.47 -7.51 -11.54
N ASN A 186 10.56 -6.93 -10.76
CA ASN A 186 10.50 -7.12 -9.31
C ASN A 186 9.08 -6.95 -8.77
N LEU A 187 8.88 -7.34 -7.51
CA LEU A 187 7.58 -7.28 -6.82
C LEU A 187 6.93 -5.88 -6.87
N HIS A 188 7.72 -4.80 -6.78
CA HIS A 188 7.14 -3.47 -6.82
C HIS A 188 6.60 -3.10 -8.21
N ASP A 189 7.21 -3.61 -9.28
CA ASP A 189 6.70 -3.43 -10.64
C ASP A 189 5.46 -4.29 -10.88
N GLU A 190 5.46 -5.55 -10.42
CA GLU A 190 4.28 -6.43 -10.51
C GLU A 190 3.08 -5.83 -9.77
N LEU A 191 3.28 -5.34 -8.54
CA LEU A 191 2.23 -4.67 -7.76
C LEU A 191 1.74 -3.38 -8.44
N LEU A 192 2.64 -2.61 -9.05
CA LEU A 192 2.26 -1.38 -9.75
C LEU A 192 1.45 -1.69 -11.02
N HIS A 193 1.84 -2.74 -11.74
CA HIS A 193 1.09 -3.25 -12.88
C HIS A 193 -0.30 -3.71 -12.45
N MET A 194 -0.40 -4.54 -11.40
CA MET A 194 -1.68 -4.99 -10.87
C MET A 194 -2.56 -3.83 -10.40
N ARG A 195 -1.99 -2.82 -9.76
CA ARG A 195 -2.72 -1.60 -9.40
C ARG A 195 -3.30 -0.89 -10.62
N THR A 196 -2.57 -0.86 -11.73
CA THR A 196 -3.05 -0.30 -13.00
C THR A 196 -4.24 -1.11 -13.53
N LEU A 197 -4.13 -2.44 -13.56
CA LEU A 197 -5.19 -3.34 -14.04
C LEU A 197 -6.44 -3.27 -13.15
N PHE A 198 -6.27 -3.25 -11.83
CA PHE A 198 -7.37 -3.14 -10.87
C PHE A 198 -8.05 -1.78 -10.98
N GLY A 199 -7.29 -0.70 -11.12
CA GLY A 199 -7.85 0.63 -11.42
C GLY A 199 -8.69 0.62 -12.69
N ALA A 200 -8.18 0.02 -13.77
CA ALA A 200 -8.90 -0.11 -15.03
C ALA A 200 -10.22 -0.89 -14.88
N ALA A 201 -10.16 -2.03 -14.19
CA ALA A 201 -11.31 -2.89 -13.96
C ALA A 201 -12.36 -2.22 -13.07
N ARG A 202 -11.94 -1.50 -12.01
CA ARG A 202 -12.83 -0.72 -11.13
C ARG A 202 -13.51 0.43 -11.86
N ILE A 203 -12.77 1.18 -12.69
CA ILE A 203 -13.36 2.27 -13.50
C ILE A 203 -14.44 1.72 -14.44
N ALA A 204 -14.18 0.60 -15.13
CA ALA A 204 -15.19 -0.06 -15.94
C ALA A 204 -16.37 -0.58 -15.12
N HIS A 205 -16.09 -1.15 -13.93
CA HIS A 205 -17.12 -1.66 -13.03
C HIS A 205 -18.11 -0.56 -12.59
N MET A 206 -17.62 0.65 -12.32
CA MET A 206 -18.47 1.80 -11.99
C MET A 206 -19.12 2.45 -13.22
N GLY A 207 -18.70 2.08 -14.43
CA GLY A 207 -19.25 2.57 -15.68
C GLY A 207 -20.55 1.90 -16.10
N SER A 208 -21.02 2.25 -17.29
CA SER A 208 -22.24 1.67 -17.88
C SER A 208 -22.01 0.28 -18.50
N ASP A 209 -20.81 -0.02 -18.99
CA ASP A 209 -20.47 -1.30 -19.58
C ASP A 209 -20.02 -2.32 -18.53
N ARG A 210 -21.00 -3.01 -17.96
CA ARG A 210 -20.79 -4.05 -16.95
C ARG A 210 -20.08 -5.29 -17.50
N ALA A 211 -20.22 -5.58 -18.79
CA ALA A 211 -19.56 -6.74 -19.42
C ALA A 211 -18.04 -6.50 -19.55
N GLU A 212 -17.66 -5.28 -19.91
CA GLU A 212 -16.25 -4.87 -19.94
C GLU A 212 -15.57 -4.99 -18.57
N ALA A 213 -16.30 -4.74 -17.48
CA ALA A 213 -15.77 -4.95 -16.13
C ALA A 213 -15.36 -6.41 -15.89
N VAL A 214 -16.18 -7.38 -16.31
CA VAL A 214 -15.88 -8.81 -16.20
C VAL A 214 -14.63 -9.17 -17.01
N LEU A 215 -14.53 -8.66 -18.24
CA LEU A 215 -13.36 -8.90 -19.10
C LEU A 215 -12.07 -8.36 -18.47
N ARG A 216 -12.11 -7.16 -17.89
CA ARG A 216 -10.94 -6.55 -17.24
C ARG A 216 -10.51 -7.29 -15.97
N TRP A 217 -11.45 -7.73 -15.14
CA TRP A 217 -11.10 -8.55 -13.97
C TRP A 217 -10.50 -9.89 -14.36
N ARG A 218 -11.06 -10.55 -15.39
CA ARG A 218 -10.52 -11.79 -15.93
C ARG A 218 -9.10 -11.60 -16.47
N PHE A 219 -8.88 -10.54 -17.23
CA PHE A 219 -7.55 -10.20 -17.74
C PHE A 219 -6.56 -9.95 -16.60
N ALA A 220 -6.95 -9.18 -15.57
CA ALA A 220 -6.10 -8.96 -14.39
C ALA A 220 -5.71 -10.27 -13.69
N LEU A 221 -6.66 -11.20 -13.52
CA LEU A 221 -6.39 -12.52 -12.93
C LEU A 221 -5.45 -13.37 -13.79
N GLN A 222 -5.62 -13.35 -15.12
CA GLN A 222 -4.71 -14.04 -16.04
C GLN A 222 -3.28 -13.50 -15.95
N GLU A 223 -3.11 -12.18 -15.80
CA GLU A 223 -1.79 -11.58 -15.65
C GLU A 223 -1.14 -11.95 -14.31
N VAL A 224 -1.89 -12.06 -13.21
CA VAL A 224 -1.35 -12.59 -11.94
C VAL A 224 -0.77 -13.98 -12.12
N GLU A 225 -1.43 -14.85 -12.89
CA GLU A 225 -0.95 -16.23 -13.15
C GLU A 225 0.33 -16.30 -13.99
N ARG A 226 0.67 -15.22 -14.70
CA ARG A 226 1.90 -15.10 -15.51
C ARG A 226 3.04 -14.45 -14.73
N MET A 227 2.75 -13.75 -13.65
CA MET A 227 3.75 -13.14 -12.76
C MET A 227 4.48 -14.20 -11.94
N HIS A 228 5.80 -14.00 -11.76
CA HIS A 228 6.64 -14.98 -11.08
C HIS A 228 6.62 -14.81 -9.55
N ILE A 229 6.63 -13.58 -9.05
CA ILE A 229 6.66 -13.31 -7.60
C ILE A 229 5.23 -13.28 -7.07
N LEU A 230 4.34 -12.52 -7.70
CA LEU A 230 2.99 -12.30 -7.18
C LEU A 230 2.17 -13.59 -7.09
N LYS A 231 2.25 -14.46 -8.12
CA LYS A 231 1.57 -15.76 -8.14
C LYS A 231 1.89 -16.62 -6.92
N SER A 232 3.16 -16.62 -6.49
CA SER A 232 3.63 -17.49 -5.41
C SER A 232 3.44 -16.91 -4.01
N THR A 233 3.23 -15.60 -3.88
CA THR A 233 3.32 -14.92 -2.57
C THR A 233 2.11 -14.11 -2.16
N ARG A 234 1.11 -13.89 -3.05
CA ARG A 234 0.06 -12.89 -2.80
C ARG A 234 -1.33 -13.38 -3.22
N GLY A 235 -1.76 -14.50 -2.63
CA GLY A 235 -3.10 -15.07 -2.87
C GLY A 235 -4.22 -14.06 -2.60
N PHE A 236 -4.02 -13.17 -1.62
CA PHE A 236 -4.97 -12.10 -1.30
C PHE A 236 -5.29 -11.17 -2.49
N THR A 237 -4.30 -10.85 -3.34
CA THR A 237 -4.53 -10.00 -4.53
C THR A 237 -5.46 -10.70 -5.53
N SER A 238 -5.22 -11.99 -5.80
CA SER A 238 -6.10 -12.79 -6.66
C SER A 238 -7.51 -12.91 -6.08
N ALA A 239 -7.63 -13.05 -4.76
CA ALA A 239 -8.94 -13.13 -4.10
C ALA A 239 -9.78 -11.87 -4.34
N ILE A 240 -9.19 -10.67 -4.23
CA ILE A 240 -9.88 -9.42 -4.57
C ILE A 240 -10.35 -9.45 -6.03
N GLY A 241 -9.51 -9.90 -6.95
CA GLY A 241 -9.87 -10.02 -8.37
C GLY A 241 -11.06 -10.95 -8.60
N TYR A 242 -11.07 -12.13 -7.99
CA TYR A 242 -12.18 -13.09 -8.09
C TYR A 242 -13.48 -12.57 -7.48
N LEU A 243 -13.43 -11.94 -6.30
CA LEU A 243 -14.61 -11.38 -5.63
C LEU A 243 -15.17 -10.19 -6.42
N SER A 244 -14.29 -9.35 -6.98
CA SER A 244 -14.69 -8.24 -7.85
C SER A 244 -15.30 -8.74 -9.17
N MET A 245 -14.74 -9.80 -9.74
CA MET A 245 -15.31 -10.45 -10.93
C MET A 245 -16.68 -11.05 -10.64
N ALA A 246 -16.87 -11.70 -9.49
CA ALA A 246 -18.15 -12.24 -9.08
C ALA A 246 -19.23 -11.15 -9.01
N HIS A 247 -18.91 -10.02 -8.39
CA HIS A 247 -19.81 -8.87 -8.33
C HIS A 247 -20.15 -8.31 -9.72
N ALA A 248 -19.15 -8.20 -10.61
CA ALA A 248 -19.39 -7.78 -11.99
C ALA A 248 -20.27 -8.78 -12.76
N GLN A 249 -20.08 -10.09 -12.56
CA GLN A 249 -20.89 -11.15 -13.16
C GLN A 249 -22.35 -11.09 -12.72
N LEU A 250 -22.62 -10.84 -11.43
CA LEU A 250 -23.98 -10.60 -10.94
C LEU A 250 -24.64 -9.42 -11.66
N SER A 251 -23.88 -8.33 -11.89
CA SER A 251 -24.41 -7.14 -12.56
C SER A 251 -24.81 -7.35 -14.02
N ILE A 252 -24.30 -8.41 -14.67
CA ILE A 252 -24.72 -8.83 -16.02
C ILE A 252 -25.67 -10.05 -16.02
N GLY A 253 -26.11 -10.50 -14.84
CA GLY A 253 -27.03 -11.64 -14.68
C GLY A 253 -26.38 -13.02 -14.72
N ASP A 254 -25.05 -13.13 -14.80
CA ASP A 254 -24.31 -14.40 -14.75
C ASP A 254 -24.17 -14.91 -13.30
N ARG A 255 -25.27 -15.39 -12.72
CA ARG A 255 -25.29 -15.90 -11.33
C ARG A 255 -24.40 -17.13 -11.12
N HIS A 256 -24.35 -18.03 -12.10
CA HIS A 256 -23.56 -19.25 -11.97
C HIS A 256 -22.05 -18.94 -11.98
N GLY A 257 -21.61 -18.13 -12.95
CA GLY A 257 -20.23 -17.67 -12.99
C GLY A 257 -19.87 -16.84 -11.77
N ALA A 258 -20.76 -15.96 -11.32
CA ALA A 258 -20.55 -15.20 -10.09
C ALA A 258 -20.35 -16.09 -8.86
N ARG A 259 -21.19 -17.10 -8.68
CA ARG A 259 -21.08 -18.03 -7.55
C ARG A 259 -19.76 -18.78 -7.58
N HIS A 260 -19.34 -19.24 -8.76
CA HIS A 260 -18.06 -19.93 -8.94
C HIS A 260 -16.88 -19.02 -8.56
N SER A 261 -16.82 -17.80 -9.13
CA SER A 261 -15.78 -16.81 -8.83
C SER A 261 -15.75 -16.44 -7.35
N TRP A 262 -16.91 -16.25 -6.73
CA TRP A 262 -17.02 -15.91 -5.31
C TRP A 262 -16.44 -17.00 -4.42
N LEU A 263 -16.77 -18.27 -4.69
CA LEU A 263 -16.27 -19.40 -3.91
C LEU A 263 -14.75 -19.53 -3.99
N ILE A 264 -14.16 -19.28 -5.17
CA ILE A 264 -12.69 -19.27 -5.33
C ILE A 264 -12.07 -18.17 -4.47
N GLY A 265 -12.53 -16.92 -4.62
CA GLY A 265 -11.99 -15.80 -3.86
C GLY A 265 -12.15 -15.97 -2.35
N ALA A 266 -13.34 -16.39 -1.90
CA ALA A 266 -13.62 -16.64 -0.49
C ALA A 266 -12.82 -17.82 0.07
N ALA A 267 -12.50 -18.84 -0.73
CA ALA A 267 -11.64 -19.95 -0.30
C ALA A 267 -10.22 -19.47 -0.03
N VAL A 268 -9.67 -18.61 -0.90
CA VAL A 268 -8.32 -18.04 -0.72
C VAL A 268 -8.25 -17.18 0.55
N LEU A 269 -9.28 -16.38 0.85
CA LEU A 269 -9.31 -15.53 2.05
C LEU A 269 -9.40 -16.30 3.38
N LYS A 270 -9.65 -17.61 3.36
CA LYS A 270 -9.62 -18.45 4.58
C LYS A 270 -8.20 -18.79 5.04
N SER A 271 -7.21 -18.69 4.15
CA SER A 271 -5.82 -19.01 4.45
C SER A 271 -4.89 -17.81 4.32
N GLU A 272 -5.31 -16.77 3.62
CA GLU A 272 -4.50 -15.58 3.36
C GLU A 272 -4.82 -14.44 4.33
N ILE A 273 -3.76 -13.79 4.83
CA ILE A 273 -3.88 -12.59 5.66
C ILE A 273 -4.17 -11.39 4.76
N CYS A 274 -5.06 -10.50 5.19
CA CYS A 274 -5.39 -9.27 4.49
C CYS A 274 -4.17 -8.37 4.30
N GLU A 275 -4.04 -7.83 3.10
CA GLU A 275 -2.92 -7.00 2.70
C GLU A 275 -3.35 -5.62 2.22
N PHE A 276 -2.58 -4.59 2.56
CA PHE A 276 -2.90 -3.19 2.27
C PHE A 276 -1.95 -2.58 1.22
N TRP A 277 -1.50 -3.39 0.26
CA TRP A 277 -0.51 -2.97 -0.76
C TRP A 277 -1.12 -2.38 -2.03
N ILE A 278 -2.35 -2.78 -2.38
CA ILE A 278 -3.13 -2.14 -3.45
C ILE A 278 -4.09 -1.17 -2.76
N PRO A 279 -3.88 0.15 -2.88
CA PRO A 279 -4.68 1.12 -2.14
C PRO A 279 -6.17 0.99 -2.47
N VAL A 280 -7.02 1.19 -1.46
CA VAL A 280 -8.50 1.21 -1.54
C VAL A 280 -9.13 -0.15 -1.85
N ALA A 281 -8.38 -1.07 -2.46
CA ALA A 281 -8.86 -2.38 -2.91
C ALA A 281 -9.33 -3.24 -1.73
N SER A 282 -8.52 -3.36 -0.67
CA SER A 282 -8.76 -4.26 0.46
C SER A 282 -9.70 -3.69 1.53
N THR A 283 -9.93 -2.38 1.51
CA THR A 283 -10.60 -1.65 2.58
C THR A 283 -11.99 -1.19 2.16
N VAL A 284 -12.05 -0.29 1.18
CA VAL A 284 -13.24 0.41 0.71
C VAL A 284 -13.92 -0.45 -0.35
N TRP A 285 -13.17 -0.84 -1.38
CA TRP A 285 -13.71 -1.55 -2.53
C TRP A 285 -14.21 -2.95 -2.17
N LEU A 286 -13.38 -3.76 -1.48
CA LEU A 286 -13.80 -5.11 -1.08
C LEU A 286 -15.00 -5.09 -0.13
N ARG A 287 -15.09 -4.08 0.75
CA ARG A 287 -16.23 -3.91 1.65
C ARG A 287 -17.50 -3.58 0.88
N GLU A 288 -17.40 -2.68 -0.10
CA GLU A 288 -18.52 -2.31 -0.97
C GLU A 288 -19.03 -3.55 -1.73
N ILE A 289 -18.14 -4.31 -2.37
CA ILE A 289 -18.49 -5.56 -3.04
C ILE A 289 -19.17 -6.54 -2.08
N ALA A 290 -18.56 -6.81 -0.93
CA ALA A 290 -19.10 -7.81 -0.01
C ALA A 290 -20.50 -7.42 0.48
N THR A 291 -20.69 -6.14 0.81
CA THR A 291 -21.98 -5.61 1.24
C THR A 291 -23.05 -5.74 0.15
N ASP A 292 -22.70 -5.43 -1.09
CA ASP A 292 -23.65 -5.48 -2.21
C ASP A 292 -24.00 -6.91 -2.63
N VAL A 293 -23.01 -7.81 -2.63
CA VAL A 293 -23.23 -9.25 -2.87
C VAL A 293 -24.10 -9.86 -1.77
N HIS A 294 -23.89 -9.50 -0.50
CA HIS A 294 -24.75 -10.00 0.56
C HIS A 294 -26.18 -9.51 0.44
N LYS A 295 -26.38 -8.22 0.18
CA LYS A 295 -27.73 -7.67 0.01
C LYS A 295 -28.50 -8.34 -1.13
N SER A 296 -27.80 -8.72 -2.20
CA SER A 296 -28.42 -9.31 -3.39
C SER A 296 -28.58 -10.84 -3.31
N GLU A 297 -27.57 -11.53 -2.77
CA GLU A 297 -27.48 -13.00 -2.85
C GLU A 297 -27.31 -13.69 -1.48
N GLY A 298 -27.11 -12.92 -0.40
CA GLY A 298 -26.94 -13.42 0.98
C GLY A 298 -25.58 -14.07 1.26
N TRP A 299 -24.57 -13.86 0.41
CA TRP A 299 -23.26 -14.48 0.58
C TRP A 299 -22.35 -13.64 1.46
N SER A 300 -21.82 -14.24 2.52
CA SER A 300 -20.89 -13.58 3.43
C SER A 300 -19.44 -13.80 3.09
N LEU A 301 -18.59 -12.88 3.58
CA LEU A 301 -17.16 -12.89 3.38
C LEU A 301 -16.42 -12.80 4.71
N ARG A 302 -15.53 -13.77 4.97
CA ARG A 302 -14.61 -13.76 6.11
C ARG A 302 -13.22 -13.35 5.64
N ILE A 303 -12.58 -12.47 6.40
CA ILE A 303 -11.26 -11.91 6.11
C ILE A 303 -10.39 -12.04 7.36
N MET A 304 -9.21 -12.64 7.21
CA MET A 304 -8.20 -12.68 8.26
C MET A 304 -7.44 -11.36 8.31
N LEU A 305 -7.43 -10.69 9.46
CA LEU A 305 -6.73 -9.41 9.62
C LEU A 305 -5.29 -9.63 10.14
N PRO A 306 -4.31 -8.81 9.69
CA PRO A 306 -2.96 -8.88 10.21
C PRO A 306 -2.86 -8.37 11.66
N GLY A 307 -1.73 -8.67 12.30
CA GLY A 307 -1.41 -8.16 13.63
C GLY A 307 -2.17 -8.81 14.78
N GLY A 308 -2.68 -10.04 14.59
CA GLY A 308 -3.40 -10.80 15.62
C GLY A 308 -4.79 -10.25 15.94
N ARG A 309 -5.34 -9.40 15.07
CA ARG A 309 -6.72 -8.91 15.16
C ARG A 309 -7.69 -10.05 14.86
N PRO A 310 -8.89 -10.06 15.48
CA PRO A 310 -9.90 -11.06 15.16
C PRO A 310 -10.34 -10.94 13.70
N ASP A 311 -10.70 -12.07 13.10
CA ASP A 311 -11.21 -12.11 11.74
C ASP A 311 -12.46 -11.25 11.60
N LEU A 312 -12.55 -10.58 10.46
CA LEU A 312 -13.67 -9.74 10.10
C LEU A 312 -14.63 -10.54 9.23
N THR A 313 -15.90 -10.62 9.61
CA THR A 313 -16.95 -11.17 8.75
C THR A 313 -17.82 -10.03 8.28
N TRP A 314 -17.84 -9.80 6.97
CA TRP A 314 -18.82 -8.92 6.36
C TRP A 314 -20.06 -9.75 6.05
N PRO A 315 -21.25 -9.28 6.48
CA PRO A 315 -22.50 -9.91 6.11
C PRO A 315 -22.51 -9.98 4.59
#